data_AF-A0A7R7HDB3-F1
#
_entry.id   AF-A0A7R7HDB3-F1
#
_cell.length_a   1.000
_cell.length_b   1.000
_cell.length_c   1.000
_cell.angle_alpha   90.00
_cell.angle_beta   90.00
_cell.angle_gamma   90.00
#
_symmetry.space_group_name_H-M   'P 1'
#
loop_
_entity.id
_entity.type
_entity.pdbx_description
1 polymer ?
#
loop_
_entity_poly.entity_id
_entity_poly.type
_entity_poly.pdbx_seq_one_letter_code
_entity_poly.pdbx_strand_id
1 'polypeptide(L)'
;MSDMTTTLHVPGVWRCPKCKFRLVQMGFNAADGTVFNSDKPGEKCPNCSSPLWRVSWEDEAKEILDIAEAAILRERQLRDLVDELKRIVDAADAGPQRHCRKAYEFTQSQIDRLKERIKQVET
;
A
#
# COMPACT_ATOMS: atom_id res chain seq x y z
N MET A 1 -20.84 -11.22 44.99
CA MET A 1 -20.73 -10.45 43.75
C MET A 1 -19.39 -10.79 43.13
N SER A 2 -19.36 -11.81 42.28
CA SER A 2 -18.12 -12.32 41.71
C SER A 2 -17.67 -11.43 40.54
N ASP A 3 -16.56 -10.74 40.79
CA ASP A 3 -15.59 -10.13 39.88
C ASP A 3 -15.95 -10.04 38.38
N MET A 4 -16.47 -8.89 37.93
CA MET A 4 -16.73 -8.56 36.52
C MET A 4 -15.51 -7.87 35.87
N THR A 5 -14.33 -8.47 35.97
CA THR A 5 -13.17 -8.05 35.15
C THR A 5 -12.52 -9.25 34.48
N THR A 6 -13.32 -10.11 33.86
CA THR A 6 -12.78 -11.07 32.89
C THR A 6 -12.34 -10.28 31.65
N THR A 7 -11.04 -9.98 31.55
CA THR A 7 -10.47 -9.39 30.33
C THR A 7 -10.76 -10.33 29.17
N LEU A 8 -11.69 -9.93 28.31
CA LEU A 8 -12.08 -10.70 27.14
C LEU A 8 -10.92 -10.62 26.13
N HIS A 9 -10.34 -11.77 25.80
CA HIS A 9 -9.24 -11.86 24.85
C HIS A 9 -9.71 -12.33 23.49
N VAL A 10 -9.02 -11.88 22.44
CA VAL A 10 -9.26 -12.34 21.08
C VAL A 10 -8.70 -13.77 20.94
N PRO A 11 -9.52 -14.74 20.50
CA PRO A 11 -9.08 -16.13 20.39
C PRO A 11 -8.04 -16.30 19.29
N GLY A 12 -6.97 -17.04 19.57
CA GLY A 12 -5.89 -17.35 18.64
C GLY A 12 -4.94 -16.20 18.31
N VAL A 13 -5.09 -15.01 18.90
CA VAL A 13 -4.30 -13.82 18.55
C VAL A 13 -3.30 -13.47 19.65
N TRP A 14 -2.06 -13.24 19.24
CA TRP A 14 -0.92 -12.94 20.11
C TRP A 14 -0.07 -11.79 19.57
N ARG A 15 0.57 -11.01 20.44
CA ARG A 15 1.36 -9.83 20.05
C ARG A 15 2.70 -9.70 20.79
N CYS A 16 3.78 -9.30 20.09
CA CYS A 16 5.05 -8.89 20.73
C CYS A 16 4.92 -7.42 21.20
N PRO A 17 5.17 -7.11 22.49
CA PRO A 17 5.09 -5.74 22.99
C PRO A 17 6.20 -4.83 22.43
N LYS A 18 7.31 -5.39 21.93
CA LYS A 18 8.44 -4.61 21.42
C LYS A 18 8.30 -4.22 19.95
N CYS A 19 8.02 -5.20 19.09
CA CYS A 19 8.07 -5.01 17.64
C CYS A 19 6.69 -5.00 16.96
N LYS A 20 5.61 -5.05 17.75
CA LYS A 20 4.21 -5.09 17.26
C LYS A 20 3.88 -6.27 16.35
N PHE A 21 4.75 -7.30 16.30
CA PHE A 21 4.48 -8.54 15.56
C PHE A 21 3.20 -9.19 16.07
N ARG A 22 2.31 -9.57 15.15
CA ARG A 22 1.03 -10.25 15.40
C ARG A 22 1.11 -11.69 14.91
N LEU A 23 0.83 -12.64 15.80
CA LEU A 23 0.72 -14.05 15.48
C LEU A 23 -0.74 -14.47 15.60
N VAL A 24 -1.29 -15.04 14.52
CA VAL A 24 -2.61 -15.68 14.51
C VAL A 24 -2.38 -17.18 14.47
N GLN A 25 -2.81 -17.88 15.51
CA GLN A 25 -2.61 -19.32 15.66
C GLN A 25 -3.94 -20.05 15.58
N MET A 26 -4.00 -21.00 14.64
CA MET A 26 -5.14 -21.87 14.42
C MET A 26 -4.68 -23.32 14.38
N GLY A 27 -5.47 -24.20 14.98
CA GLY A 27 -5.35 -25.64 14.88
C GLY A 27 -6.25 -26.15 13.75
N PHE A 28 -5.72 -27.10 12.99
CA PHE A 28 -6.49 -27.85 11.99
C PHE A 28 -6.67 -29.28 12.50
N ASN A 29 -7.92 -29.73 12.59
CA ASN A 29 -8.22 -31.12 12.92
C ASN A 29 -8.22 -31.95 11.63
N ALA A 30 -7.22 -32.82 11.48
CA ALA A 30 -7.04 -33.64 10.28
C ALA A 30 -8.15 -34.70 10.09
N ALA A 31 -8.89 -35.04 11.14
CA ALA A 31 -9.92 -36.07 11.06
C ALA A 31 -11.24 -35.59 10.42
N ASP A 32 -11.64 -34.34 10.70
CA ASP A 32 -12.93 -33.78 10.27
C ASP A 32 -12.79 -32.50 9.44
N GLY A 33 -11.56 -31.98 9.27
CA GLY A 33 -11.29 -30.76 8.53
C GLY A 33 -11.68 -29.47 9.26
N THR A 34 -12.04 -29.54 10.54
CA THR A 34 -12.41 -28.35 11.32
C THR A 34 -11.19 -27.51 11.66
N VAL A 35 -11.36 -26.18 11.62
CA VAL A 35 -10.36 -25.20 12.03
C VAL A 35 -10.82 -24.53 13.32
N PHE A 36 -9.94 -24.47 14.31
CA PHE A 36 -10.22 -23.82 15.59
C PHE A 36 -9.08 -22.89 16.01
N ASN A 37 -9.38 -21.85 16.77
CA ASN A 37 -8.37 -20.93 17.27
C ASN A 37 -7.59 -21.58 18.42
N SER A 38 -6.26 -21.43 18.40
CA SER A 38 -5.40 -22.00 19.44
C SER A 38 -4.99 -20.95 20.46
N ASP A 39 -5.47 -21.14 21.69
CA ASP A 39 -5.18 -20.26 22.81
C ASP A 39 -3.98 -20.72 23.66
N LYS A 40 -3.26 -21.73 23.19
CA LYS A 40 -2.03 -22.18 23.84
C LYS A 40 -0.90 -21.18 23.55
N PRO A 41 -0.05 -20.86 24.54
CA PRO A 41 1.11 -20.01 24.31
C PRO A 41 1.95 -20.57 23.16
N GLY A 42 2.06 -19.79 22.08
CA GLY A 42 2.92 -20.11 20.95
C GLY A 42 4.40 -19.94 21.28
N GLU A 43 5.27 -20.19 20.30
CA GLU A 43 6.70 -19.93 20.42
C GLU A 43 6.99 -18.43 20.61
N LYS A 44 8.21 -18.12 21.06
CA LYS A 44 8.66 -16.73 21.22
C LYS A 44 8.58 -15.97 19.89
N CYS A 45 8.44 -14.66 19.97
CA CYS A 45 8.38 -13.84 18.75
C CYS A 45 9.64 -14.03 17.89
N PRO A 46 9.51 -14.30 16.57
CA PRO A 46 10.64 -14.52 15.67
C PRO A 46 11.60 -13.33 15.57
N ASN A 47 11.08 -12.10 15.73
CA ASN A 47 11.87 -10.89 15.56
C ASN A 47 12.58 -10.46 16.86
N CYS A 48 11.89 -10.58 18.00
CA CYS A 48 12.32 -9.99 19.27
C CYS A 48 12.72 -11.05 20.33
N SER A 49 12.54 -12.35 20.05
CA SER A 49 12.68 -13.48 21.00
C SER A 49 11.99 -13.26 22.35
N SER A 50 11.03 -12.34 22.41
CA SER A 50 10.30 -11.96 23.62
C SER A 50 9.00 -12.78 23.71
N PRO A 51 8.47 -13.01 24.92
CA PRO A 51 7.20 -13.70 25.08
C PRO A 51 6.08 -12.91 24.40
N LEU A 52 5.22 -13.62 23.68
CA LEU A 52 4.02 -13.06 23.07
C LEU A 52 2.90 -12.98 24.11
N TRP A 53 2.13 -11.90 24.09
CA TRP A 53 1.02 -11.68 25.02
C TRP A 53 -0.32 -11.82 24.32
N ARG A 54 -1.33 -12.20 25.09
CA ARG A 54 -2.72 -12.25 24.61
C ARG A 54 -3.21 -10.85 24.30
N VAL A 55 -3.97 -10.72 23.22
CA VAL A 55 -4.58 -9.45 22.82
C VAL A 55 -5.99 -9.37 23.41
N SER A 56 -6.31 -8.26 24.08
CA SER A 56 -7.67 -8.00 24.54
C SER A 56 -8.54 -7.51 23.38
N TRP A 57 -9.85 -7.71 23.45
CA TRP A 57 -10.77 -7.17 22.43
C TRP A 57 -10.70 -5.64 22.33
N GLU A 58 -10.42 -4.96 23.43
CA GLU A 58 -10.27 -3.50 23.44
C GLU A 58 -9.02 -3.05 22.68
N ASP A 59 -7.91 -3.74 22.85
CA ASP A 59 -6.66 -3.43 22.14
C ASP A 59 -6.82 -3.69 20.63
N GLU A 60 -7.47 -4.79 20.27
CA GLU A 60 -7.76 -5.13 18.86
C GLU A 60 -8.70 -4.09 18.23
N ALA A 61 -9.76 -3.69 18.94
CA ALA A 61 -10.70 -2.69 18.43
C ALA A 61 -10.04 -1.32 18.21
N LYS A 62 -9.18 -0.89 19.15
CA LYS A 62 -8.40 0.35 19.01
C LYS A 62 -7.45 0.27 17.81
N GLU A 63 -6.75 -0.85 17.64
CA GLU A 63 -5.83 -1.02 16.52
C GLU A 63 -6.55 -1.02 15.16
N ILE A 64 -7.71 -1.68 15.06
CA ILE A 64 -8.53 -1.65 13.85
C ILE A 64 -8.97 -0.22 13.53
N LEU A 65 -9.38 0.55 14.54
CA LEU A 65 -9.74 1.95 14.37
C LEU A 65 -8.55 2.78 13.88
N ASP A 66 -7.39 2.66 14.52
CA ASP A 66 -6.17 3.37 14.14
C ASP A 66 -5.76 3.07 12.68
N ILE A 67 -5.84 1.80 12.27
CA ILE A 67 -5.54 1.36 10.90
C ILE A 67 -6.55 1.94 9.91
N ALA A 68 -7.84 1.91 10.25
CA ALA A 68 -8.89 2.45 9.40
C ALA A 68 -8.74 3.97 9.20
N GLU A 69 -8.51 4.71 10.29
CA GLU A 69 -8.26 6.15 10.25
C GLU A 69 -7.03 6.49 9.42
N ALA A 70 -5.91 5.77 9.63
CA ALA A 70 -4.69 5.97 8.86
C ALA A 70 -4.90 5.68 7.37
N ALA A 71 -5.68 4.65 7.03
CA ALA A 71 -6.01 4.32 5.64
C ALA A 71 -6.84 5.42 4.96
N ILE A 72 -7.86 5.95 5.65
CA ILE A 72 -8.71 7.04 5.14
C ILE A 72 -7.89 8.32 4.93
N LEU A 73 -7.04 8.68 5.89
CA LEU A 73 -6.18 9.86 5.77
C LEU A 73 -5.18 9.73 4.63
N ARG A 74 -4.56 8.55 4.48
CA ARG A 74 -3.64 8.26 3.38
C ARG A 74 -4.34 8.33 2.03
N GLU A 75 -5.55 7.80 1.92
CA GLU A 75 -6.34 7.85 0.70
C GLU A 75 -6.68 9.29 0.30
N ARG A 76 -7.05 10.13 1.28
CA ARG A 76 -7.26 11.56 1.06
C ARG A 76 -6.00 12.25 0.55
N GLN A 77 -4.86 12.03 1.21
CA GLN A 77 -3.58 12.60 0.79
C GLN A 77 -3.20 12.19 -0.64
N LEU A 78 -3.39 10.91 -0.97
CA LEU A 78 -3.13 10.40 -2.32
C LEU A 78 -4.05 11.03 -3.35
N ARG A 79 -5.33 11.25 -3.02
CA ARG A 79 -6.26 11.95 -3.91
C ARG A 79 -5.83 13.40 -4.16
N ASP A 80 -5.49 14.13 -3.09
CA ASP A 80 -5.03 15.52 -3.21
C ASP A 80 -3.77 15.60 -4.10
N LEU A 81 -2.83 14.67 -3.93
CA LEU A 81 -1.63 14.57 -4.78
C LEU A 81 -1.95 14.23 -6.24
N VAL A 82 -2.89 13.31 -6.48
CA VAL A 82 -3.31 12.96 -7.85
C VAL A 82 -3.96 14.16 -8.53
N ASP A 83 -4.80 14.92 -7.84
CA ASP A 83 -5.44 16.10 -8.41
C ASP A 83 -4.43 17.21 -8.69
N GLU A 84 -3.43 17.39 -7.83
CA GLU A 84 -2.35 18.33 -8.09
C GLU A 84 -1.48 17.89 -9.29
N LEU A 85 -1.12 16.60 -9.36
CA LEU A 85 -0.40 16.06 -10.50
C LEU A 85 -1.17 16.23 -11.81
N LYS A 86 -2.49 16.03 -11.80
CA LYS A 86 -3.34 16.29 -12.96
C LYS A 86 -3.27 17.74 -13.40
N ARG A 87 -3.36 18.70 -12.48
CA ARG A 87 -3.23 20.13 -12.81
C ARG A 87 -1.88 20.45 -13.43
N ILE A 88 -0.80 19.88 -12.92
CA ILE A 88 0.55 20.07 -13.46
C ILE A 88 0.64 19.50 -14.87
N VAL A 89 0.11 18.29 -15.10
CA VAL A 89 0.06 17.66 -16.42
C VAL A 89 -0.77 18.50 -17.39
N ASP A 90 -1.97 18.91 -17.00
CA ASP A 90 -2.84 19.76 -17.82
C ASP A 90 -2.16 21.10 -18.15
N ALA A 91 -1.45 21.71 -17.20
CA ALA A 91 -0.69 22.93 -17.43
C ALA A 91 0.53 22.71 -18.34
N ALA A 92 1.20 21.57 -18.25
CA ALA A 92 2.30 21.19 -19.13
C ALA A 92 1.82 20.91 -20.56
N ASP A 93 0.64 20.31 -20.70
CA ASP A 93 -0.04 20.09 -21.98
C ASP A 93 -0.59 21.39 -22.59
N ALA A 94 -1.03 22.33 -21.74
CA ALA A 94 -1.41 23.68 -22.16
C ALA A 94 -0.21 24.61 -22.43
N GLY A 95 0.98 24.26 -21.95
CA GLY A 95 2.24 24.94 -22.18
C GLY A 95 2.66 24.95 -23.66
N PRO A 96 3.82 25.52 -24.03
CA PRO A 96 4.20 25.76 -25.43
C PRO A 96 4.56 24.50 -26.23
N GLN A 97 3.80 23.42 -26.10
CA GLN A 97 3.72 22.36 -27.11
C GLN A 97 3.38 22.94 -28.48
N ARG A 98 2.63 24.06 -28.62
CA ARG A 98 2.46 24.74 -29.92
C ARG A 98 3.77 25.24 -30.53
N HIS A 99 4.69 25.79 -29.74
CA HIS A 99 5.97 26.29 -30.25
C HIS A 99 6.98 25.16 -30.47
N CYS A 100 7.05 24.17 -29.58
CA CYS A 100 7.88 22.98 -29.79
C CYS A 100 7.36 22.12 -30.95
N ARG A 101 6.04 22.00 -31.13
CA ARG A 101 5.42 21.29 -32.27
C ARG A 101 5.67 22.01 -33.60
N LYS A 102 5.52 23.35 -33.65
CA LYS A 102 5.88 24.11 -34.86
C LYS A 102 7.38 24.04 -35.18
N ALA A 103 8.24 24.09 -34.16
CA ALA A 103 9.68 23.93 -34.33
C ALA A 103 10.02 22.52 -34.84
N TYR A 104 9.38 21.48 -34.27
CA TYR A 104 9.54 20.09 -34.69
C TYR A 104 9.03 19.85 -36.12
N GLU A 105 7.83 20.34 -36.45
CA GLU A 105 7.25 20.27 -37.80
C GLU A 105 8.15 20.99 -38.83
N PHE A 106 8.73 22.14 -38.47
CA PHE A 106 9.67 22.86 -39.33
C PHE A 106 10.97 22.09 -39.53
N THR A 107 11.59 21.56 -38.47
CA THR A 107 12.81 20.75 -38.59
C THR A 107 12.57 19.48 -39.40
N GLN A 108 11.41 18.85 -39.26
CA GLN A 108 11.08 17.65 -40.02
C GLN A 108 10.93 17.94 -41.51
N SER A 109 10.28 19.06 -41.86
CA SER A 109 10.20 19.54 -43.25
C SER A 109 11.57 19.85 -43.87
N GLN A 110 12.53 20.35 -43.08
CA GLN A 110 13.89 20.57 -43.56
C GLN A 110 14.63 19.24 -43.81
N ILE A 111 14.47 18.28 -42.91
CA ILE A 111 15.05 16.94 -43.04
C ILE A 111 14.50 16.23 -44.29
N ASP A 112 13.19 16.29 -44.52
CA ASP A 112 12.57 15.63 -45.67
C ASP A 112 13.03 16.25 -47.00
N ARG A 113 13.18 17.58 -47.05
CA ARG A 113 13.78 18.26 -48.21
C ARG A 113 15.23 17.86 -48.45
N LEU A 114 16.02 17.69 -47.39
CA LEU A 114 17.40 17.24 -47.50
C LEU A 114 17.48 15.79 -48.00
N LYS A 115 16.61 14.90 -47.52
CA LYS A 115 16.51 13.52 -48.01
C LYS A 115 16.17 13.46 -49.50
N GLU A 116 15.23 14.28 -49.95
CA GLU A 116 14.85 14.33 -51.37
C GLU A 116 16.01 14.82 -52.25
N ARG A 117 16.77 15.80 -51.77
CA ARG A 117 17.99 16.28 -52.45
C ARG A 117 19.09 15.22 -52.49
N ILE A 118 19.28 14.46 -51.42
CA ILE A 118 20.26 13.35 -51.39
C ILE A 118 19.89 12.29 -52.42
N LYS A 119 18.61 11.90 -52.49
CA LYS A 119 18.08 10.97 -53.50
C LYS A 119 18.42 11.39 -54.93
N GLN A 120 18.29 12.68 -55.25
CA GLN A 120 18.58 13.22 -56.58
C GLN A 120 20.07 13.22 -56.94
N VAL A 121 20.97 13.13 -55.96
CA VAL A 121 22.43 13.09 -56.16
C VAL A 121 22.94 11.65 -56.24
N GLU A 122 22.22 10.70 -55.65
CA GLU A 122 22.53 9.26 -55.69
C GLU A 122 21.96 8.53 -56.93
N THR A 123 21.26 9.24 -57.82
CA THR A 123 20.80 8.72 -59.13
C THR A 123 21.70 9.21 -60.25
#